data_AF-A0A352RXX0-F1
#
_entry.id   AF-A0A352RXX0-F1
#
_cell.length_a   1.000
_cell.length_b   1.000
_cell.length_c   1.000
_cell.angle_alpha   90.00
_cell.angle_beta   90.00
_cell.angle_gamma   90.00
#
_symmetry.space_group_name_H-M   'P 1'
#
loop_
_entity.id
_entity.type
_entity.pdbx_description
1 polymer ?
#
loop_
_entity_poly.entity_id
_entity_poly.type
_entity_poly.pdbx_seq_one_letter_code
_entity_poly.pdbx_strand_id
1 'polypeptide(L)' 'MTDRKLSLTTVLVCGGLLVTLSMGIRHGFGLFNLPITQTHGWSRETFAFALALQNLMWGASQPITGALA' A
#
# COMPACT_ATOMS: atom_id res chain seq x y z
N MET A 1 -24.77 11.92 -23.85
CA MET A 1 -23.70 11.23 -23.10
C MET A 1 -22.51 12.18 -23.06
N THR A 2 -22.26 12.83 -21.93
CA THR A 2 -21.27 13.92 -21.83
C THR A 2 -19.88 13.33 -21.73
N ASP A 3 -19.14 13.42 -22.84
CA ASP A 3 -17.73 13.06 -22.95
C ASP A 3 -16.88 14.07 -22.16
N ARG A 4 -16.80 13.88 -20.84
CA ARG A 4 -15.92 14.69 -19.99
C ARG A 4 -14.50 14.17 -20.17
N LYS A 5 -13.77 14.74 -21.13
CA LYS A 5 -12.32 14.52 -21.27
C LYS A 5 -11.65 14.89 -19.95
N LEU A 6 -11.28 13.89 -19.14
CA LEU A 6 -10.52 14.10 -17.92
C LEU A 6 -9.22 14.82 -18.30
N SER A 7 -9.00 15.99 -17.70
CA SER A 7 -7.76 16.74 -17.93
C SER A 7 -6.58 15.88 -17.47
N LEU A 8 -5.60 15.70 -18.37
CA LEU A 8 -4.38 14.92 -18.11
C LEU A 8 -3.71 15.35 -16.80
N THR A 9 -3.69 16.66 -16.52
CA THR A 9 -3.15 17.21 -15.27
C THR A 9 -3.90 16.70 -14.04
N THR A 10 -5.22 16.60 -14.09
CA THR A 10 -6.03 16.09 -12.97
C THR A 10 -5.76 14.60 -12.74
N VAL A 11 -5.66 13.80 -13.80
CA VAL A 11 -5.33 12.37 -13.69
C VAL A 11 -3.95 12.17 -13.06
N LEU A 12 -2.96 12.95 -13.51
CA LEU A 12 -1.60 12.88 -12.99
C LEU A 12 -1.49 13.34 -11.53
N VAL A 13 -2.18 14.40 -11.14
CA VAL A 13 -2.20 14.87 -9.75
C VAL A 13 -2.88 13.84 -8.85
N CYS A 14 -4.04 13.32 -9.24
CA CYS A 14 -4.75 12.31 -8.47
C CYS A 14 -3.96 11.01 -8.36
N GLY A 15 -3.43 10.50 -9.48
CA GLY A 15 -2.60 9.30 -9.51
C GLY A 15 -1.30 9.47 -8.70
N GLY A 16 -0.65 10.62 -8.82
CA GLY A 16 0.53 10.98 -8.05
C GLY A 16 0.28 10.97 -6.55
N LEU A 17 -0.80 11.62 -6.09
CA LEU A 17 -1.19 11.64 -4.68
C LEU A 17 -1.47 10.22 -4.14
N LEU A 18 -2.16 9.38 -4.91
CA LEU A 18 -2.43 7.99 -4.54
C LEU A 18 -1.14 7.18 -4.39
N VAL A 19 -0.20 7.31 -5.33
CA VAL A 19 1.09 6.60 -5.29
C VAL A 19 1.94 7.11 -4.13
N THR A 20 2.02 8.43 -3.93
CA THR A 20 2.77 9.02 -2.82
C THR A 20 2.24 8.53 -1.47
N LEU A 21 0.92 8.52 -1.27
CA LEU A 21 0.32 8.03 -0.04
C LEU A 21 0.58 6.53 0.17
N SER A 22 0.40 5.72 -0.88
CA SER A 22 0.63 4.28 -0.85
C SER A 22 2.08 3.95 -0.47
N MET A 23 3.04 4.66 -1.07
CA MET A 23 4.46 4.43 -0.80
C MET A 23 4.87 4.93 0.59
N GLY A 24 4.25 6.01 1.08
CA GLY A 24 4.45 6.51 2.44
C GLY A 24 4.05 5.49 3.51
N ILE A 25 2.89 4.84 3.38
CA ILE A 25 2.44 3.79 4.31
C ILE A 25 3.39 2.60 4.29
N ARG A 26 3.82 2.14 3.10
CA ARG A 26 4.78 1.04 2.96
C ARG A 26 6.10 1.34 3.67
N HIS A 27 6.59 2.58 3.61
CA HIS A 27 7.80 3.01 4.31
C HIS A 27 7.58 3.13 5.83
N GLY A 28 6.38 3.56 6.25
CA GLY A 28 5.99 3.71 7.65
C GLY A 28 6.13 2.42 8.47
N PHE A 29 5.97 1.24 7.87
CA PHE A 29 6.13 -0.04 8.58
C PHE A 29 7.51 -0.21 9.22
N GLY A 30 8.58 0.34 8.63
CA GLY A 30 9.91 0.33 9.24
C GLY A 30 10.05 1.25 10.46
N LEU A 31 9.47 2.46 10.36
CA LEU A 31 9.47 3.45 11.45
C LEU A 31 8.63 2.99 12.64
N PHE A 32 7.51 2.31 12.38
CA PHE A 32 6.59 1.85 13.43
C PHE A 32 6.88 0.44 13.95
N ASN A 33 7.89 -0.27 13.43
CA ASN A 33 8.26 -1.61 13.89
C ASN A 33 8.56 -1.63 15.40
N LEU A 34 9.46 -0.75 15.86
CA LEU A 34 9.86 -0.68 17.27
C LEU A 34 8.71 -0.28 18.21
N PRO A 35 7.95 0.80 17.96
CA PRO A 35 6.84 1.17 18.85
C PRO A 35 5.71 0.15 18.83
N ILE A 36 5.40 -0.51 17.70
CA ILE A 36 4.35 -1.54 17.64
C ILE A 36 4.75 -2.78 18.43
N THR A 37 5.98 -3.26 18.25
CA THR A 37 6.49 -4.42 19.00
C THR A 37 6.57 -4.16 20.50
N GLN A 38 6.96 -2.95 20.92
CA GLN A 38 7.01 -2.57 22.33
C GLN A 38 5.62 -2.39 22.97
N THR A 39 4.65 -1.83 22.26
CA THR A 39 3.30 -1.58 22.79
C THR A 39 2.44 -2.84 22.88
N HIS A 40 2.58 -3.76 21.91
CA HIS A 40 1.79 -5.00 21.86
C HIS A 40 2.54 -6.19 22.48
N GLY A 41 3.79 -6.00 22.94
CA GLY A 41 4.64 -7.07 23.44
C GLY A 41 5.03 -8.10 22.36
N TRP A 42 4.91 -7.75 21.08
CA TRP A 42 5.21 -8.64 19.97
C TRP A 42 6.72 -8.74 19.73
N SER A 43 7.20 -9.93 19.37
CA SER A 43 8.58 -10.06 18.91
C SER A 43 8.73 -9.44 17.51
N ARG A 44 9.96 -9.11 17.14
CA ARG A 44 10.29 -8.63 15.79
C ARG A 44 9.93 -9.66 14.71
N GLU A 45 9.93 -10.95 15.05
CA GLU A 45 9.59 -12.04 14.13
C GLU A 45 8.10 -12.03 13.78
N THR A 46 7.22 -11.78 14.76
CA THR A 46 5.77 -11.67 14.53
C THR A 46 5.45 -10.53 13.56
N PHE A 47 6.10 -9.37 13.73
CA PHE A 47 5.92 -8.23 12.83
C PHE A 47 6.48 -8.50 11.43
N ALA A 48 7.68 -9.08 11.34
CA ALA A 48 8.28 -9.46 10.07
C ALA A 48 7.43 -10.51 9.32
N PHE A 49 6.85 -11.47 10.03
CA PHE A 49 5.94 -12.46 9.47
C PHE A 49 4.66 -11.80 8.92
N ALA A 50 4.08 -10.85 9.65
CA ALA A 50 2.92 -10.10 9.18
C ALA A 50 3.22 -9.31 7.89
N LEU A 51 4.41 -8.69 7.80
CA LEU A 51 4.86 -8.00 6.58
C LEU A 51 5.12 -8.96 5.42
N ALA A 52 5.69 -10.15 5.68
CA ALA A 52 5.88 -11.18 4.67
C ALA A 52 4.54 -11.65 4.11
N LEU A 53 3.56 -11.90 4.99
CA LEU A 53 2.20 -12.29 4.59
C LEU A 53 1.51 -11.19 3.77
N GLN A 54 1.65 -9.91 4.18
CA GLN A 54 1.12 -8.79 3.42
C GLN A 54 1.67 -8.77 1.99
N ASN A 55 2.99 -8.97 1.80
CA ASN A 55 3.61 -9.01 0.46
C ASN A 55 3.12 -10.21 -0.37
N LEU A 56 2.93 -11.37 0.26
CA LEU A 56 2.38 -12.55 -0.42
C LEU A 56 0.93 -12.29 -0.89
N MET A 57 0.10 -11.68 -0.05
CA MET A 57 -1.27 -11.31 -0.40
C MET A 57 -1.32 -10.26 -1.51
N TRP A 58 -0.40 -9.29 -1.49
CA TRP A 58 -0.21 -8.34 -2.59
C TRP A 58 0.18 -9.06 -3.89
N GLY A 59 1.10 -10.03 -3.80
CA GLY A 59 1.44 -10.97 -4.88
C GLY A 59 0.23 -11.70 -5.45
N ALA A 60 -0.52 -12.36 -4.58
CA ALA A 60 -1.65 -13.22 -4.94
C ALA A 60 -2.86 -12.44 -5.49
N SER A 61 -3.06 -11.19 -5.05
CA SER A 61 -4.18 -10.36 -5.49
C SER A 61 -3.96 -9.71 -6.86
N GLN A 62 -2.71 -9.45 -7.27
CA GLN A 62 -2.37 -8.86 -8.57
C GLN A 62 -3.06 -9.50 -9.79
N PRO A 63 -3.09 -10.82 -10.00
CA PRO A 63 -3.77 -11.41 -11.17
C PRO A 63 -5.28 -11.16 -11.16
N ILE A 64 -5.90 -11.11 -9.99
CA ILE A 64 -7.35 -10.84 -9.85
C ILE A 64 -7.61 -9.36 -10.13
N THR A 65 -6.84 -8.46 -9.53
CA THR A 65 -6.99 -7.01 -9.74
C THR A 65 -6.65 -6.61 -11.17
N GLY A 66 -5.65 -7.23 -11.80
CA GLY A 66 -5.29 -6.99 -13.19
C GLY A 66 -6.31 -7.54 -14.19
N ALA A 67 -7.04 -8.60 -13.84
CA ALA A 67 -8.16 -9.09 -14.65
C ALA A 67 -9.45 -8.25 -14.50
N LEU A 68 -9.57 -7.50 -13.40
CA LEU A 68 -10.73 -6.64 -13.11
C LEU A 68 -10.57 -5.17 -13.56
N ALA A 69 -9.34 -4.72 -13.81
CA ALA A 69 -9.00 -3.35 -14.20
C ALA A 69 -9.13 -3.14 -15.72
#